data_AF-A0A2N0QK18-F1
#
_entry.id   AF-A0A2N0QK18-F1
#
_cell.length_a   1.000
_cell.length_b   1.000
_cell.length_c   1.000
_cell.angle_alpha   90.00
_cell.angle_beta   90.00
_cell.angle_gamma   90.00
#
_symmetry.space_group_name_H-M   'P 1'
#
loop_
_entity.id
_entity.type
_entity.pdbx_description
1 polymer ?
#
loop_
_entity_poly.entity_id
_entity_poly.type
_entity_poly.pdbx_seq_one_letter_code
_entity_poly.pdbx_strand_id
1 'polypeptide(L)'
;MLQHLKDHSNHEALQLQLFASTGEGITLYELESGKETFPFYLTKGTYYIRIFSNDQPMKYSFTSSFSKGDNFENELNNTKSTAKLMIPNTTFTGTLNDGGYDNQFADVDVYKFEL
;
A
#
# COMPACT_ATOMS: atom_id res chain seq x y z
N MET A 1 -0.20 -6.27 9.61
CA MET A 1 -1.37 -6.25 10.51
C MET A 1 -1.23 -5.07 11.46
N LEU A 2 -2.14 -4.10 11.38
CA LEU A 2 -2.16 -2.88 12.18
C LEU A 2 -3.35 -2.91 13.14
N GLN A 3 -3.19 -2.48 14.39
CA GLN A 3 -4.28 -2.42 15.37
C GLN A 3 -4.37 -1.03 16.01
N HIS A 4 -5.55 -0.41 15.94
CA HIS A 4 -5.95 0.80 16.67
C HIS A 4 -6.84 0.45 17.87
N LEU A 5 -6.48 0.95 19.05
CA LEU A 5 -7.22 0.76 20.30
C LEU A 5 -8.14 1.99 20.51
N LYS A 6 -9.44 1.85 20.25
CA LYS A 6 -10.44 2.94 20.25
C LYS A 6 -10.41 3.85 21.50
N ASP A 7 -10.69 5.13 21.27
CA ASP A 7 -11.55 5.97 22.13
C ASP A 7 -12.70 6.55 21.28
N HIS A 8 -13.81 6.91 21.91
CA HIS A 8 -15.11 7.20 21.28
C HIS A 8 -15.35 8.71 21.09
N SER A 9 -14.90 9.33 20.00
CA SER A 9 -15.59 10.48 19.35
C SER A 9 -14.83 11.06 18.15
N ASN A 10 -15.56 11.37 17.08
CA ASN A 10 -15.11 12.06 15.84
C ASN A 10 -14.11 11.29 14.97
N HIS A 11 -13.92 11.73 13.72
CA HIS A 11 -13.14 11.08 12.65
C HIS A 11 -11.66 10.93 13.01
N GLU A 12 -11.36 10.07 13.98
CA GLU A 12 -10.02 9.76 14.43
C GLU A 12 -9.56 8.51 13.66
N ALA A 13 -8.71 8.71 12.65
CA ALA A 13 -8.12 7.61 11.89
C ALA A 13 -6.61 7.53 12.09
N LEU A 14 -6.11 6.32 12.25
CA LEU A 14 -4.70 6.02 12.10
C LEU A 14 -4.40 5.91 10.60
N GLN A 15 -3.47 6.72 10.11
CA GLN A 15 -3.06 6.69 8.72
C GLN A 15 -1.77 5.91 8.56
N LEU A 16 -1.73 5.01 7.57
CA LEU A 16 -0.54 4.28 7.14
C LEU A 16 -0.19 4.72 5.73
N GLN A 17 1.03 5.21 5.56
CA GLN A 17 1.62 5.47 4.25
C GLN A 17 2.79 4.54 4.02
N LEU A 18 2.91 4.05 2.78
CA LEU A 18 4.05 3.28 2.32
C LEU A 18 4.82 4.08 1.27
N PHE A 19 6.14 4.12 1.43
CA PHE A 19 7.04 4.80 0.50
C PHE A 19 8.13 3.85 0.00
N ALA A 20 8.48 3.99 -1.28
CA ALA A 20 9.72 3.44 -1.81
C ALA A 20 10.92 4.17 -1.21
N SER A 21 12.10 3.55 -1.26
CA SER A 21 13.35 4.21 -0.82
C SER A 21 13.72 5.50 -1.54
N THR A 22 13.13 5.76 -2.71
CA THR A 22 13.24 7.02 -3.45
C THR A 22 12.45 8.17 -2.81
N GLY A 23 11.56 7.88 -1.86
CA GLY A 23 10.60 8.83 -1.29
C GLY A 23 9.26 8.89 -2.04
N GLU A 24 9.12 8.14 -3.13
CA GLU A 24 7.86 8.03 -3.87
C GLU A 24 6.80 7.29 -3.04
N GLY A 25 5.62 7.90 -2.93
CA GLY A 25 4.47 7.30 -2.24
C GLY A 25 3.91 6.15 -3.07
N ILE A 26 3.65 5.03 -2.41
CA ILE A 26 3.02 3.85 -3.02
C ILE A 26 1.54 3.84 -2.69
N THR A 27 1.17 4.01 -1.42
CA THR A 27 -0.22 3.83 -0.97
C THR A 27 -0.48 4.49 0.38
N LEU A 28 -1.74 4.86 0.59
CA LEU A 28 -2.29 5.42 1.83
C LEU A 28 -3.48 4.58 2.29
N TYR A 29 -3.47 4.14 3.54
CA TYR A 29 -4.63 3.54 4.18
C TYR A 29 -5.05 4.30 5.42
N GLU A 30 -6.35 4.35 5.65
CA GLU A 30 -6.93 4.88 6.87
C GLU A 30 -7.58 3.76 7.69
N LEU A 31 -7.30 3.76 8.99
CA LEU A 31 -7.90 2.82 9.93
C LEU A 31 -8.60 3.62 11.03
N GLU A 32 -9.92 3.75 10.92
CA GLU A 32 -10.74 4.40 11.96
C GLU A 32 -10.71 3.62 13.27
N SER A 33 -10.81 2.29 13.22
CA SER A 33 -10.71 1.47 14.42
C SER A 33 -10.48 -0.01 14.17
N GLY A 34 -10.02 -0.72 15.20
CA GLY A 34 -9.93 -2.17 15.17
C GLY A 34 -8.61 -2.64 14.59
N LYS A 35 -8.66 -3.67 13.73
CA LYS A 35 -7.49 -4.40 13.28
C LYS A 35 -7.60 -4.74 11.81
N GLU A 36 -6.61 -4.34 11.03
CA GLU A 36 -6.60 -4.45 9.57
C GLU A 36 -5.31 -5.10 9.07
N THR A 37 -5.37 -5.77 7.92
CA THR A 37 -4.20 -6.23 7.19
C THR A 37 -4.19 -5.62 5.81
N PHE A 38 -3.13 -4.87 5.52
CA PHE A 38 -2.90 -4.24 4.22
C PHE A 38 -1.92 -5.10 3.42
N PRO A 39 -2.37 -5.77 2.34
CA PRO A 39 -1.47 -6.45 1.42
C PRO A 39 -0.78 -5.43 0.52
N PHE A 40 0.51 -5.67 0.22
CA PHE A 40 1.28 -4.90 -0.75
C PHE A 40 2.09 -5.88 -1.58
N TYR A 41 2.15 -5.66 -2.89
CA TYR A 41 2.94 -6.49 -3.79
C TYR A 41 4.15 -5.70 -4.29
N LEU A 42 5.28 -5.98 -3.66
CA LEU A 42 6.48 -5.16 -3.76
C LEU A 42 7.62 -5.92 -4.42
N THR A 43 8.41 -5.20 -5.21
CA THR A 43 9.71 -5.71 -5.65
C THR A 43 10.68 -5.81 -4.48
N LYS A 44 11.77 -6.59 -4.64
CA LYS A 44 12.81 -6.65 -3.62
C LYS A 44 13.44 -5.26 -3.46
N GLY A 45 13.35 -4.68 -2.27
CA GLY A 45 13.90 -3.36 -2.00
C GLY A 45 13.76 -2.95 -0.54
N THR A 46 14.09 -1.69 -0.28
CA THR A 46 13.87 -1.03 1.01
C THR A 46 12.67 -0.11 0.90
N TYR A 47 11.78 -0.20 1.89
CA TYR A 47 10.55 0.55 1.97
C TYR A 47 10.40 1.17 3.35
N TYR A 48 9.65 2.25 3.41
CA TYR A 48 9.39 3.01 4.63
C TYR A 48 7.90 3.02 4.91
N ILE A 49 7.53 2.64 6.13
CA ILE A 49 6.16 2.73 6.62
C ILE A 49 6.10 3.97 7.53
N ARG A 50 5.19 4.88 7.24
CA ARG A 50 4.85 6.01 8.11
C ARG A 50 3.47 5.77 8.71
N ILE A 51 3.39 5.77 10.04
CA ILE A 51 2.12 5.67 10.77
C ILE A 51 1.93 6.98 11.52
N PHE A 52 0.78 7.64 11.34
CA PHE A 52 0.49 8.92 11.97
C PHE A 52 -1.01 9.13 12.16
N SER A 53 -1.37 10.14 12.95
CA SER A 53 -2.74 10.63 13.12
C SER A 53 -2.69 12.15 13.05
N ASN A 54 -3.70 12.77 12.43
CA ASN A 54 -3.78 14.23 12.29
C ASN A 54 -4.41 14.90 13.51
N ASP A 55 -5.21 14.15 14.28
CA ASP A 55 -6.13 14.76 15.24
C ASP A 55 -5.64 14.59 16.68
N GLN A 56 -5.11 13.41 17.07
CA GLN A 56 -4.72 13.13 18.45
C GLN A 56 -3.60 12.09 18.56
N PRO A 57 -2.88 12.02 19.71
CA PRO A 57 -1.97 10.94 20.01
C PRO A 57 -2.69 9.58 20.06
N MET A 58 -2.28 8.64 19.21
CA MET A 58 -2.85 7.29 19.16
C MET A 58 -1.86 6.21 19.57
N LYS A 59 -2.34 5.21 20.32
CA LYS A 59 -1.59 3.97 20.56
C LYS A 59 -1.86 2.98 19.44
N TYR A 60 -0.80 2.37 18.92
CA TYR A 60 -0.90 1.33 17.91
C TYR A 60 0.14 0.24 18.14
N SER A 61 -0.11 -0.91 17.53
CA SER A 61 0.89 -1.96 17.35
C SER A 61 0.80 -2.49 15.93
N PHE A 62 1.91 -2.94 15.37
CA PHE A 62 1.91 -3.51 14.04
C PHE A 62 2.91 -4.65 13.88
N THR A 63 2.63 -5.52 12.92
CA THR A 63 3.55 -6.56 12.43
C THR A 63 3.56 -6.59 10.92
N SER A 64 4.71 -6.95 10.35
CA SER A 64 4.89 -7.22 8.93
C SER A 64 5.22 -8.69 8.70
N SER A 65 4.72 -9.24 7.60
CA SER A 65 5.02 -10.60 7.13
C SER A 65 5.35 -10.55 5.64
N PHE A 66 6.19 -11.49 5.18
CA PHE A 66 6.59 -11.58 3.78
C PHE A 66 6.34 -12.99 3.26
N SER A 67 5.73 -13.07 2.07
CA SER A 67 5.63 -14.29 1.27
C SER A 67 6.11 -13.99 -0.14
N LYS A 68 7.07 -14.78 -0.64
CA LYS A 68 7.51 -14.66 -2.03
C LYS A 68 6.40 -15.15 -2.97
N GLY A 69 6.16 -14.41 -4.04
CA GLY A 69 5.30 -14.82 -5.14
C GLY A 69 5.66 -14.09 -6.44
N ASP A 70 5.34 -14.69 -7.57
CA ASP A 70 5.79 -14.20 -8.89
C ASP A 70 4.62 -13.68 -9.78
N ASN A 71 3.37 -14.03 -9.42
CA ASN A 71 2.15 -13.74 -10.18
C ASN A 71 1.31 -12.60 -9.55
N PHE A 72 2.00 -11.60 -9.01
CA PHE A 72 1.40 -10.41 -8.43
C PHE A 72 1.85 -9.17 -9.20
N GLU A 73 1.11 -8.07 -9.05
CA GLU A 73 1.62 -6.73 -9.38
C GLU A 73 2.93 -6.44 -8.64
N ASN A 74 3.66 -5.43 -9.08
CA ASN A 74 4.97 -5.12 -8.53
C ASN A 74 5.16 -3.61 -8.50
N GLU A 75 4.97 -3.02 -7.33
CA GLU A 75 5.13 -1.59 -7.18
C GLU A 75 6.61 -1.17 -7.14
N LEU A 76 6.99 -0.06 -7.76
CA LEU A 76 6.14 0.92 -8.45
C LEU A 76 5.89 0.54 -9.92
N ASN A 77 4.63 0.53 -10.40
CA ASN A 77 4.28 0.22 -11.80
C ASN A 77 3.40 1.28 -12.49
N ASN A 78 3.37 2.50 -11.96
CA ASN A 78 2.55 3.64 -12.42
C ASN A 78 2.81 4.16 -13.85
N THR A 79 3.83 3.65 -14.54
CA THR A 79 4.25 4.19 -15.84
C THR A 79 4.63 3.10 -16.83
N LYS A 80 4.60 3.41 -18.13
CA LYS A 80 5.09 2.49 -19.17
C LYS A 80 6.57 2.10 -18.97
N SER A 81 7.39 2.99 -18.41
CA SER A 81 8.80 2.71 -18.09
C SER A 81 8.98 1.76 -16.92
N THR A 82 8.02 1.71 -16.00
CA THR A 82 8.04 0.84 -14.81
C THR A 82 7.09 -0.36 -14.94
N ALA A 83 6.48 -0.54 -16.11
CA ALA A 83 5.46 -1.54 -16.33
C ALA A 83 5.94 -2.97 -16.09
N LYS A 84 5.15 -3.74 -15.33
CA LYS A 84 5.41 -5.16 -15.07
C LYS A 84 5.18 -5.98 -16.34
N LEU A 85 6.12 -6.87 -16.65
CA LEU A 85 5.94 -7.87 -17.69
C LEU A 85 4.92 -8.92 -17.23
N MET A 86 3.83 -9.05 -18.00
CA MET A 86 2.85 -10.12 -17.88
C MET A 86 3.19 -11.24 -18.86
N ILE A 87 3.04 -12.48 -18.37
CA ILE A 87 3.14 -13.69 -19.18
C ILE A 87 1.73 -14.04 -19.67
N PRO A 88 1.49 -14.13 -21.00
CA PRO A 88 0.19 -14.53 -21.52
C PRO A 88 -0.33 -15.83 -20.91
N ASN A 89 -1.64 -15.95 -20.74
CA ASN A 89 -2.33 -17.10 -20.12
C ASN A 89 -1.98 -17.35 -18.64
N THR A 90 -1.46 -16.33 -17.92
CA THR A 90 -1.22 -16.38 -16.47
C THR A 90 -2.19 -15.43 -15.75
N THR A 91 -2.74 -15.87 -14.60
CA THR A 91 -3.52 -14.98 -13.73
C THR A 91 -2.59 -14.10 -12.92
N PHE A 92 -2.78 -12.78 -12.99
CA PHE A 92 -2.11 -11.78 -12.15
C PHE A 92 -3.09 -11.22 -11.12
N THR A 93 -2.60 -11.02 -9.89
CA THR A 93 -3.36 -10.38 -8.80
C THR A 93 -2.74 -9.04 -8.46
N GLY A 94 -3.58 -8.01 -8.32
CA GLY A 94 -3.17 -6.65 -7.96
C GLY A 94 -4.17 -5.97 -7.03
N THR A 95 -3.87 -4.75 -6.62
CA THR A 95 -4.66 -3.94 -5.68
C THR A 95 -4.45 -2.47 -5.98
N LEU A 96 -5.48 -1.82 -6.54
CA LEU A 96 -5.46 -0.38 -6.74
C LEU A 96 -5.84 0.37 -5.46
N ASN A 97 -5.08 1.42 -5.13
CA ASN A 97 -5.47 2.43 -4.16
C ASN A 97 -6.30 3.56 -4.83
N ASP A 98 -7.29 4.10 -4.12
CA ASP A 98 -8.11 5.23 -4.57
C ASP A 98 -7.37 6.59 -4.55
N GLY A 99 -6.21 6.63 -3.93
CA GLY A 99 -5.31 7.77 -3.84
C GLY A 99 -5.46 8.65 -2.61
N GLY A 100 -6.36 8.28 -1.69
CA GLY A 100 -6.70 9.10 -0.54
C GLY A 100 -7.37 10.43 -0.91
N TYR A 101 -7.61 11.28 0.09
CA TYR A 101 -8.39 12.52 -0.08
C TYR A 101 -7.86 13.51 -1.11
N ASP A 102 -6.55 13.53 -1.37
CA ASP A 102 -5.88 14.49 -2.25
C ASP A 102 -5.26 13.86 -3.49
N ASN A 103 -5.55 12.57 -3.75
CA ASN A 103 -4.99 11.78 -4.85
C ASN A 103 -3.46 11.69 -4.89
N GLN A 104 -2.75 12.05 -3.80
CA GLN A 104 -1.27 11.96 -3.78
C GLN A 104 -0.75 10.53 -3.91
N PHE A 105 -1.58 9.54 -3.55
CA PHE A 105 -1.24 8.12 -3.61
C PHE A 105 -2.07 7.38 -4.68
N ALA A 106 -2.60 8.12 -5.66
CA ALA A 106 -3.43 7.53 -6.70
C ALA A 106 -2.61 6.51 -7.50
N ASP A 107 -3.17 5.31 -7.58
CA ASP A 107 -2.48 4.14 -8.11
C ASP A 107 -2.96 3.85 -9.54
N VAL A 108 -2.00 3.54 -10.42
CA VAL A 108 -2.24 3.19 -11.81
C VAL A 108 -1.37 2.00 -12.21
N ASP A 109 -1.95 0.81 -12.23
CA ASP A 109 -1.19 -0.34 -12.72
C ASP A 109 -0.91 -0.31 -14.23
N VAL A 110 0.36 -0.25 -14.63
CA VAL A 110 0.77 -0.45 -16.03
C VAL A 110 1.45 -1.80 -16.22
N TYR A 111 0.95 -2.57 -17.18
CA TYR A 111 1.52 -3.86 -17.60
C TYR A 111 1.99 -3.83 -19.06
N LYS A 112 2.95 -4.70 -19.39
CA LYS A 112 3.39 -4.98 -20.77
C LYS A 112 3.40 -6.49 -21.02
N PHE A 113 3.20 -6.91 -22.26
CA PHE A 113 3.30 -8.32 -22.66
C PHE A 113 3.91 -8.43 -24.06
N GLU A 114 4.44 -9.60 -24.37
CA GLU A 114 5.02 -9.96 -25.67
C GLU A 114 4.32 -11.22 -26.19
N LEU A 115 4.24 -11.38 -27.53
CA LEU A 115 3.60 -12.51 -28.21
C LEU A 115 4.63 -13.40 -28.91
#